data_AF-A0A3S0X849-F1
#
_entry.id   AF-A0A3S0X849-F1
#
_cell.length_a   1.000
_cell.length_b   1.000
_cell.length_c   1.000
_cell.angle_alpha   90.00
_cell.angle_beta   90.00
_cell.angle_gamma   90.00
#
_symmetry.space_group_name_H-M   'P 1'
#
loop_
_entity.id
_entity.type
_entity.pdbx_description
1 polymer ?
#
loop_
_entity_poly.entity_id
_entity_poly.type
_entity_poly.pdbx_seq_one_letter_code
_entity_poly.pdbx_strand_id
1 'polypeptide(L)'
;MSTAAAMRCGDKLVYTGDDQFTILQKCGEPLAKQTYEEVIPLYNQAGYQIGTTNNVVERWIYQRSPADFQYTLIFDGGILKEINANRNPS
;
A
#
# COMPACT_ATOMS: atom_id res chain seq x y z
N MET A 1 16.39 -13.26 2.04
CA MET A 1 16.11 -12.39 3.20
C MET A 1 15.20 -11.28 2.69
N SER A 2 13.94 -11.22 3.14
CA SER A 2 13.06 -10.11 2.76
C SER A 2 13.44 -8.91 3.61
N THR A 3 14.00 -7.87 3.01
CA THR A 3 14.20 -6.58 3.69
C THR A 3 12.83 -6.00 3.98
N ALA A 4 12.46 -5.91 5.27
CA ALA A 4 11.24 -5.23 5.67
C ALA A 4 11.35 -3.75 5.26
N ALA A 5 10.61 -3.35 4.23
CA ALA A 5 10.51 -1.95 3.85
C ALA A 5 9.78 -1.19 4.98
N ALA A 6 10.26 0.01 5.28
CA ALA A 6 9.66 0.89 6.27
C ALA A 6 9.62 2.32 5.73
N MET A 7 8.52 3.03 5.98
CA MET A 7 8.40 4.45 5.69
C MET A 7 8.47 5.24 7.00
N ARG A 8 9.20 6.35 6.99
CA ARG A 8 9.31 7.24 8.15
C ARG A 8 8.39 8.45 7.99
N CYS A 9 7.56 8.70 9.00
CA CYS A 9 6.71 9.88 9.13
C CYS A 9 7.11 10.63 10.40
N GLY A 10 8.07 11.57 10.25
CA GLY A 10 8.69 12.23 11.41
C GLY A 10 9.49 11.25 12.26
N ASP A 11 9.11 11.11 13.52
CA ASP A 11 9.67 10.15 14.48
C ASP A 11 9.00 8.77 14.44
N LYS A 12 7.87 8.64 13.74
CA LYS A 12 7.09 7.40 13.64
C LYS A 12 7.50 6.57 12.42
N LEU A 13 7.36 5.25 12.53
CA LEU A 13 7.64 4.29 11.48
C LEU A 13 6.37 3.53 11.07
N VAL A 14 6.20 3.37 9.76
CA VAL A 14 5.15 2.57 9.13
C VAL A 14 5.77 1.31 8.55
N TYR A 15 5.11 0.18 8.79
CA TYR A 15 5.52 -1.14 8.31
C TYR A 15 4.37 -1.87 7.62
N THR A 16 4.71 -2.80 6.73
CA THR A 16 3.74 -3.76 6.20
C THR A 16 3.01 -4.46 7.35
N GLY A 17 1.69 -4.57 7.25
CA GLY A 17 0.80 -5.09 8.29
C GLY A 17 0.10 -4.00 9.11
N ASP A 18 0.59 -2.75 9.11
CA ASP A 18 -0.15 -1.63 9.69
C ASP A 18 -1.49 -1.43 8.93
N ASP A 19 -2.56 -1.17 9.66
CA ASP A 19 -3.85 -0.78 9.07
C ASP A 19 -3.86 0.71 8.67
N GLN A 20 -4.80 1.07 7.79
CA GLN A 20 -4.96 2.44 7.29
C GLN A 20 -5.14 3.48 8.41
N PHE A 21 -5.91 3.18 9.46
CA PHE A 21 -6.15 4.12 10.53
C PHE A 21 -4.87 4.39 11.34
N THR A 22 -4.13 3.33 11.66
CA THR A 22 -2.80 3.43 12.28
C THR A 22 -1.86 4.31 11.44
N ILE A 23 -1.87 4.17 10.12
CA ILE A 23 -1.01 4.97 9.23
C ILE A 23 -1.45 6.43 9.19
N LEU A 24 -2.75 6.73 9.14
CA LEU A 24 -3.26 8.10 9.21
C LEU A 24 -2.87 8.77 10.54
N GLN A 25 -2.91 8.05 11.66
CA GLN A 25 -2.42 8.58 12.95
C GLN A 25 -0.91 8.83 12.97
N LYS A 26 -0.14 8.04 12.23
CA LYS A 26 1.32 8.18 12.14
C LYS A 26 1.73 9.31 11.20
N CYS A 27 1.09 9.42 10.04
CA CYS A 27 1.56 10.21 8.90
C CYS A 27 0.65 11.37 8.51
N GLY A 28 -0.58 11.42 9.02
CA GLY A 28 -1.62 12.31 8.51
C GLY A 28 -2.15 11.87 7.14
N GLU A 29 -2.90 12.74 6.49
CA GLU A 29 -3.45 12.46 5.16
C GLU A 29 -2.34 12.36 4.09
N PRO A 30 -2.41 11.38 3.18
CA PRO A 30 -1.51 11.30 2.03
C PRO A 30 -1.77 12.42 1.03
N LEU A 31 -0.78 12.67 0.17
CA LEU A 31 -0.89 13.59 -0.96
C LEU A 31 -1.97 13.15 -1.95
N ALA A 32 -2.12 11.84 -2.17
CA ALA A 32 -3.16 11.27 -3.01
C ALA A 32 -3.62 9.90 -2.51
N LYS A 33 -4.91 9.59 -2.70
CA LYS A 33 -5.51 8.26 -2.51
C LYS A 33 -6.20 7.83 -3.80
N GLN A 34 -6.01 6.58 -4.17
CA GLN A 34 -6.68 5.94 -5.29
C GLN A 34 -7.21 4.59 -4.82
N THR A 35 -8.48 4.33 -5.08
CA THR A 35 -9.12 3.04 -4.80
C THR A 35 -9.44 2.37 -6.12
N TYR A 36 -9.14 1.08 -6.24
CA TYR A 36 -9.46 0.28 -7.41
C TYR A 36 -9.84 -1.14 -6.98
N GLU A 37 -10.68 -1.76 -7.81
CA GLU A 37 -11.06 -3.16 -7.63
C GLU A 37 -10.18 -4.03 -8.51
N GLU A 38 -9.53 -5.02 -7.91
CA GLU A 38 -8.83 -6.07 -8.65
C GLU A 38 -9.70 -7.32 -8.73
N VAL A 39 -9.85 -7.85 -9.94
CA VAL A 39 -10.58 -9.09 -10.18
C VAL A 39 -9.67 -10.27 -9.88
N ILE A 40 -9.98 -11.03 -8.83
CA ILE A 40 -9.23 -12.21 -8.41
C ILE A 40 -9.93 -13.48 -8.92
N PRO A 41 -9.24 -14.37 -9.64
CA PRO A 41 -9.79 -15.66 -10.05
C PRO A 41 -9.96 -16.61 -8.85
N LEU A 42 -11.09 -17.30 -8.79
CA LEU A 42 -11.38 -18.33 -7.79
C LEU A 42 -11.17 -19.73 -8.40
N TYR A 43 -10.46 -20.59 -7.69
CA TYR A 43 -10.16 -21.96 -8.12
C TYR A 43 -10.76 -22.98 -7.16
N ASN A 44 -11.26 -24.10 -7.69
CA ASN A 44 -11.60 -25.26 -6.87
C ASN A 44 -10.34 -26.07 -6.49
N GLN A 45 -10.52 -27.12 -5.66
CA GLN A 45 -9.41 -27.98 -5.21
C GLN A 45 -8.67 -28.70 -6.36
N ALA A 46 -9.32 -28.87 -7.51
CA ALA A 46 -8.72 -29.48 -8.69
C ALA A 46 -8.02 -28.45 -9.60
N GLY A 47 -7.97 -27.18 -9.21
CA GLY A 47 -7.29 -26.11 -9.96
C GLY A 47 -8.10 -25.53 -11.12
N TYR A 48 -9.37 -25.89 -11.27
CA TYR A 48 -10.24 -25.27 -12.27
C TYR A 48 -10.78 -23.94 -11.77
N GLN A 49 -10.73 -22.91 -12.62
CA GLN A 49 -11.34 -21.63 -12.31
C GLN A 49 -12.87 -21.80 -12.28
N ILE A 50 -13.48 -21.45 -11.15
CA ILE A 50 -14.94 -21.57 -10.91
C ILE A 50 -15.63 -20.21 -10.80
N GLY A 51 -14.87 -19.11 -10.86
CA GLY A 51 -15.43 -17.77 -10.80
C GLY A 51 -14.37 -16.70 -10.64
N THR A 52 -14.84 -15.53 -10.23
CA THR A 52 -14.02 -14.38 -9.84
C THR A 52 -14.62 -13.73 -8.62
N THR A 53 -13.79 -13.01 -7.86
CA THR A 53 -14.20 -12.10 -6.80
C THR A 53 -13.47 -10.78 -6.98
N ASN A 54 -13.94 -9.72 -6.33
CA ASN A 54 -13.27 -8.43 -6.35
C ASN A 54 -12.56 -8.20 -5.04
N ASN A 55 -11.34 -7.69 -5.12
CA ASN A 55 -10.61 -7.19 -3.98
C ASN A 55 -10.45 -5.68 -4.06
N VAL A 56 -10.69 -4.99 -2.95
CA VAL A 56 -10.50 -3.55 -2.88
C VAL A 56 -9.04 -3.28 -2.53
N VAL A 57 -8.35 -2.67 -3.48
CA VAL A 57 -6.96 -2.24 -3.32
C VAL A 57 -6.93 -0.72 -3.25
N GLU A 58 -6.15 -0.20 -2.31
CA GLU A 58 -5.91 1.24 -2.22
C GLU A 58 -4.44 1.56 -2.40
N ARG A 59 -4.18 2.60 -3.18
CA ARG A 59 -2.85 3.17 -3.37
C ARG A 59 -2.82 4.56 -2.74
N TRP A 60 -1.95 4.74 -1.76
CA TRP A 60 -1.75 6.05 -1.13
C TRP A 60 -0.35 6.56 -1.45
N ILE A 61 -0.25 7.85 -1.75
CA ILE A 61 1.01 8.51 -2.10
C ILE A 61 1.37 9.49 -0.99
N TYR A 62 2.55 9.33 -0.39
CA TYR A 62 3.14 10.29 0.54
C TYR A 62 4.37 10.91 -0.08
N GLN A 63 4.46 12.24 -0.02
CA GLN A 63 5.65 12.99 -0.38
C GLN A 63 5.73 14.23 0.50
N ARG A 64 6.86 14.45 1.17
CA ARG A 64 7.02 15.60 2.08
C ARG A 64 7.31 16.88 1.31
N SER A 65 8.11 16.80 0.25
CA SER A 65 8.39 17.90 -0.67
C SER A 65 8.74 17.35 -2.06
N PRO A 66 8.64 18.13 -3.14
CA PRO A 66 8.95 17.67 -4.50
C PRO A 66 10.37 17.09 -4.68
N ALA A 67 11.32 17.50 -3.83
CA ALA A 67 12.71 17.02 -3.84
C ALA A 67 12.94 15.76 -2.97
N ASP A 68 11.97 15.38 -2.12
CA ASP A 68 12.02 14.18 -1.31
C ASP A 68 11.55 12.95 -2.11
N PHE A 69 11.90 11.75 -1.63
CA PHE A 69 11.33 10.50 -2.15
C PHE A 69 9.81 10.51 -2.08
N GLN A 70 9.18 10.01 -3.13
CA GLN A 70 7.76 9.68 -3.11
C GLN A 70 7.59 8.25 -2.61
N TYR A 71 6.77 8.08 -1.58
CA TYR A 71 6.37 6.78 -1.08
C TYR A 71 5.00 6.41 -1.64
N THR A 72 4.90 5.20 -2.17
CA THR A 72 3.64 4.58 -2.60
C THR A 72 3.35 3.41 -1.66
N LEU A 73 2.22 3.48 -0.97
CA LEU A 73 1.70 2.45 -0.09
C LEU A 73 0.57 1.70 -0.80
N ILE A 74 0.62 0.37 -0.82
CA ILE A 74 -0.43 -0.48 -1.39
C ILE A 74 -1.14 -1.24 -0.28
N PHE A 75 -2.44 -1.04 -0.18
CA PHE A 75 -3.32 -1.66 0.79
C PHE A 75 -4.20 -2.69 0.12
N ASP A 76 -4.41 -3.81 0.82
CA ASP A 76 -5.31 -4.89 0.44
C ASP A 76 -6.21 -5.16 1.66
N GLY A 77 -7.52 -4.97 1.49
CA GLY A 77 -8.48 -5.09 2.58
C GLY A 77 -8.21 -4.14 3.75
N GLY A 78 -7.65 -2.96 3.47
CA GLY A 78 -7.30 -1.95 4.49
C GLY A 78 -5.98 -2.20 5.24
N ILE A 79 -5.23 -3.26 4.88
CA ILE A 79 -3.94 -3.60 5.49
C ILE A 79 -2.81 -3.30 4.52
N LEU A 80 -1.77 -2.62 4.99
CA LEU A 80 -0.60 -2.28 4.19
C LEU A 80 0.17 -3.55 3.80
N LYS A 81 0.28 -3.82 2.49
CA LYS A 81 1.04 -4.96 1.94
C LYS A 81 2.39 -4.58 1.40
N GLU A 82 2.51 -3.38 0.84
CA GLU A 82 3.71 -2.97 0.11
C GLU A 82 4.06 -1.50 0.35
N ILE A 83 5.35 -1.23 0.49
CA ILE A 83 5.93 0.10 0.61
C ILE A 83 6.97 0.25 -0.49
N ASN A 84 6.73 1.17 -1.43
CA ASN A 84 7.66 1.50 -2.50
C ASN A 84 8.18 2.92 -2.34
N ALA A 85 9.50 3.11 -2.42
CA ALA A 85 10.13 4.42 -2.42
C ALA A 85 10.70 4.72 -3.82
N ASN A 86 10.13 5.71 -4.49
CA ASN A 86 10.63 6.19 -5.78
C ASN A 86 11.37 7.51 -5.58
N ARG A 87 12.62 7.56 -6.03
CA ARG A 87 13.34 8.84 -6.10
C ARG A 87 12.79 9.60 -7.31
N ASN A 88 12.34 10.83 -7.10
CA ASN A 88 12.02 11.69 -8.23
C ASN A 88 13.30 11.87 -9.05
N PRO A 89 13.31 11.63 -10.38
CA PRO A 89 14.47 11.95 -11.19
C PRO A 89 14.76 13.45 -11.04
N SER A 90 15.95 13.75 -10.54
CA SER A 90 16.49 15.11 -10.40
C SER A 90 16.66 15.79 -11.75
#